data_AF-A0YU63-F1
#
_entry.id   AF-A0YU63-F1
#
_cell.length_a   1.000
_cell.length_b   1.000
_cell.length_c   1.000
_cell.angle_alpha   90.00
_cell.angle_beta   90.00
_cell.angle_gamma   90.00
#
_symmetry.space_group_name_H-M   'P 1'
#
loop_
_entity.id
_entity.type
_entity.pdbx_description
1 polymer ?
#
loop_
_entity_poly.entity_id
_entity_poly.type
_entity_poly.pdbx_seq_one_letter_code
_entity_poly.pdbx_strand_id
1 'polypeptide(L)'
;MLTFEELLDEDFYLDQYPAVSEAVDAGEFESGLDHFLQVGQFESLQPNPLFDPAYYRSIYTDVSAAIEREAITEAEHFILFGQFEQRNPNPLFDTAYYLEQYPDVETAFQAEQLTPFEHFFRFGQFEGRNPSLFFDALFYQERNPEVITAIEDGVVNSLFEHFIRFGLKRGKLGVSPEPENDLSGVFQLDTLLGSRTVIESVSTENPVDIYRFVIPNETSQVSIRLSELTADADLEILQDLNANEVIEFDETFATSKNLGIASESLIFDELTTGTYFVRVSQFEGETDYNLSFDVTPIV
;
A
#
# COMPACT_ATOMS: atom_id res chain seq x y z
N MET A 1 8.17 15.24 -24.68
CA MET A 1 9.10 15.08 -23.54
C MET A 1 8.73 16.09 -22.49
N LEU A 2 8.63 15.66 -21.22
CA LEU A 2 8.27 16.54 -20.11
C LEU A 2 9.28 17.69 -20.00
N THR A 3 8.77 18.91 -19.86
CA THR A 3 9.56 20.10 -19.54
C THR A 3 9.46 20.47 -18.07
N PHE A 4 10.25 21.46 -17.66
CA PHE A 4 10.14 22.07 -16.34
C PHE A 4 8.77 22.68 -16.07
N GLU A 5 8.23 23.41 -17.04
CA GLU A 5 6.92 24.04 -16.88
C GLU A 5 5.80 23.01 -16.69
N GLU A 6 5.99 21.81 -17.24
CA GLU A 6 5.01 20.72 -17.14
C GLU A 6 5.21 19.85 -15.91
N LEU A 7 6.44 19.80 -15.37
CA LEU A 7 6.73 19.05 -14.16
C LEU A 7 6.11 19.71 -12.93
N LEU A 8 5.94 21.02 -12.91
CA LEU A 8 5.35 21.70 -11.77
C LEU A 8 3.81 21.63 -11.82
N ASP A 9 3.23 21.09 -10.75
CA ASP A 9 1.82 21.28 -10.43
C ASP A 9 1.73 22.47 -9.47
N GLU A 10 1.33 23.63 -9.99
CA GLU A 10 1.35 24.89 -9.23
C GLU A 10 0.38 24.88 -8.04
N ASP A 11 -0.84 24.32 -8.23
CA ASP A 11 -1.83 24.24 -7.16
C ASP A 11 -1.32 23.34 -6.02
N PHE A 12 -0.75 22.19 -6.36
CA PHE A 12 -0.10 21.32 -5.38
C PHE A 12 1.07 22.03 -4.69
N TYR A 13 1.92 22.71 -5.45
CA TYR A 13 3.15 23.32 -4.93
C TYR A 13 2.85 24.42 -3.92
N LEU A 14 1.86 25.29 -4.20
CA LEU A 14 1.47 26.36 -3.30
C LEU A 14 0.71 25.85 -2.06
N ASP A 15 -0.11 24.80 -2.20
CA ASP A 15 -0.77 24.13 -1.06
C ASP A 15 0.26 23.46 -0.14
N GLN A 16 1.25 22.79 -0.72
CA GLN A 16 2.30 22.08 0.00
C GLN A 16 3.28 23.03 0.71
N TYR A 17 3.54 24.22 0.14
CA TYR A 17 4.47 25.21 0.70
C TYR A 17 3.79 26.57 0.96
N PRO A 18 3.07 26.74 2.08
CA PRO A 18 2.34 27.97 2.38
C PRO A 18 3.19 29.25 2.37
N ALA A 19 4.46 29.17 2.77
CA ALA A 19 5.38 30.29 2.71
C ALA A 19 5.65 30.77 1.27
N VAL A 20 5.62 29.85 0.29
CA VAL A 20 5.75 30.18 -1.13
C VAL A 20 4.48 30.86 -1.63
N SER A 21 3.30 30.36 -1.23
CA SER A 21 2.02 31.02 -1.51
C SER A 21 2.01 32.48 -1.01
N GLU A 22 2.46 32.71 0.22
CA GLU A 22 2.56 34.07 0.80
C GLU A 22 3.53 34.97 0.02
N ALA A 23 4.65 34.43 -0.46
CA ALA A 23 5.64 35.18 -1.25
C ALA A 23 5.09 35.55 -2.64
N VAL A 24 4.34 34.65 -3.28
CA VAL A 24 3.64 34.93 -4.55
C VAL A 24 2.55 36.00 -4.34
N ASP A 25 1.74 35.89 -3.29
CA ASP A 25 0.71 36.88 -2.95
C ASP A 25 1.30 38.28 -2.63
N ALA A 26 2.50 38.31 -2.05
CA ALA A 26 3.25 39.53 -1.79
C ALA A 26 3.91 40.12 -3.05
N GLY A 27 3.89 39.40 -4.18
CA GLY A 27 4.52 39.80 -5.44
C GLY A 27 6.04 39.68 -5.46
N GLU A 28 6.62 38.85 -4.58
CA GLU A 28 8.05 38.55 -4.57
C GLU A 28 8.46 37.62 -5.72
N PHE A 29 7.53 36.75 -6.14
CA PHE A 29 7.64 35.87 -7.31
C PHE A 29 6.41 36.04 -8.21
N GLU A 30 6.56 35.87 -9.52
CA GLU A 30 5.45 36.01 -10.47
C GLU A 30 4.42 34.87 -10.34
N SER A 31 4.87 33.68 -9.93
CA SER A 31 4.08 32.46 -9.80
C SER A 31 4.81 31.43 -8.94
N GLY A 32 4.15 30.32 -8.60
CA GLY A 32 4.81 29.15 -8.01
C GLY A 32 5.89 28.57 -8.92
N LEU A 33 5.70 28.65 -10.24
CA LEU A 33 6.72 28.25 -11.23
C LEU A 33 7.95 29.14 -11.18
N ASP A 34 7.75 30.46 -11.09
CA ASP A 34 8.85 31.40 -10.97
C ASP A 34 9.67 31.13 -9.69
N HIS A 35 8.99 30.89 -8.56
CA HIS A 35 9.64 30.47 -7.32
C HIS A 35 10.38 29.14 -7.48
N PHE A 36 9.74 28.12 -8.05
CA PHE A 36 10.36 26.81 -8.21
C PHE A 36 11.64 26.87 -9.04
N LEU A 37 11.60 27.60 -10.17
CA LEU A 37 12.75 27.74 -11.07
C LEU A 37 13.92 28.50 -10.42
N GLN A 38 13.64 29.51 -9.61
CA GLN A 38 14.69 30.35 -8.98
C GLN A 38 15.21 29.78 -7.65
N VAL A 39 14.35 29.12 -6.86
CA VAL A 39 14.63 28.74 -5.48
C VAL A 39 14.27 27.27 -5.24
N GLY A 40 13.02 26.89 -5.49
CA GLY A 40 12.47 25.63 -5.00
C GLY A 40 13.22 24.39 -5.43
N GLN A 41 13.65 24.31 -6.69
CA GLN A 41 14.41 23.17 -7.18
C GLN A 41 15.79 23.02 -6.53
N PHE A 42 16.41 24.12 -6.09
CA PHE A 42 17.72 24.12 -5.41
C PHE A 42 17.59 23.77 -3.92
N GLU A 43 16.39 23.91 -3.35
CA GLU A 43 16.04 23.46 -2.01
C GLU A 43 15.42 22.05 -1.99
N SER A 44 15.49 21.33 -3.13
CA SER A 44 14.90 20.00 -3.33
C SER A 44 13.39 19.95 -3.00
N LEU A 45 12.67 21.06 -3.22
CA LEU A 45 11.22 21.10 -3.02
C LEU A 45 10.52 20.25 -4.08
N GLN A 46 9.55 19.45 -3.64
CA GLN A 46 8.75 18.58 -4.48
C GLN A 46 7.82 19.40 -5.40
N PRO A 47 7.95 19.31 -6.75
CA PRO A 47 7.17 20.12 -7.68
C PRO A 47 5.78 19.55 -8.00
N ASN A 48 5.59 18.24 -7.81
CA ASN A 48 4.32 17.56 -8.01
C ASN A 48 4.33 16.24 -7.19
N PRO A 49 3.19 15.59 -6.98
CA PRO A 49 3.13 14.34 -6.20
C PRO A 49 3.89 13.15 -6.83
N LEU A 50 4.09 13.15 -8.15
CA LEU A 50 4.64 12.03 -8.92
C LEU A 50 6.17 12.11 -9.13
N PHE A 51 6.82 13.22 -8.80
CA PHE A 51 8.29 13.32 -8.76
C PHE A 51 8.74 13.59 -7.33
N ASP A 52 9.57 12.70 -6.77
CA ASP A 52 10.13 12.83 -5.43
C ASP A 52 11.64 13.12 -5.52
N PRO A 53 12.06 14.39 -5.35
CA PRO A 53 13.47 14.75 -5.38
C PRO A 53 14.32 13.99 -4.35
N ALA A 54 13.79 13.81 -3.12
CA ALA A 54 14.54 13.16 -2.04
C ALA A 54 14.77 11.68 -2.35
N TYR A 55 13.74 10.98 -2.82
CA TYR A 55 13.87 9.62 -3.34
C TYR A 55 14.88 9.56 -4.49
N TYR A 56 14.71 10.41 -5.49
CA TYR A 56 15.54 10.40 -6.70
C TYR A 56 17.03 10.54 -6.37
N ARG A 57 17.39 11.50 -5.50
CA ARG A 57 18.76 11.67 -5.01
C ARG A 57 19.25 10.45 -4.23
N SER A 58 18.40 9.85 -3.39
CA SER A 58 18.79 8.72 -2.53
C SER A 58 19.11 7.45 -3.33
N ILE A 59 18.40 7.21 -4.44
CA ILE A 59 18.58 6.04 -5.29
C ILE A 59 19.71 6.25 -6.29
N TYR A 60 19.77 7.42 -6.90
CA TYR A 60 20.71 7.73 -7.97
C TYR A 60 21.97 8.42 -7.45
N THR A 61 22.79 7.64 -6.73
CA THR A 61 24.04 8.14 -6.12
C THR A 61 25.09 8.62 -7.12
N ASP A 62 24.99 8.18 -8.38
CA ASP A 62 25.86 8.62 -9.47
C ASP A 62 25.70 10.11 -9.80
N VAL A 63 24.51 10.68 -9.57
CA VAL A 63 24.23 12.12 -9.74
C VAL A 63 24.36 12.91 -8.45
N SER A 64 24.40 12.24 -7.30
CA SER A 64 24.52 12.89 -5.99
C SER A 64 25.76 13.80 -5.90
N ALA A 65 26.89 13.43 -6.51
CA ALA A 65 28.08 14.27 -6.49
C ALA A 65 27.95 15.54 -7.36
N ALA A 66 27.08 15.54 -8.38
CA ALA A 66 26.78 16.75 -9.17
C ALA A 66 25.78 17.64 -8.41
N ILE A 67 24.77 17.03 -7.77
CA ILE A 67 23.79 17.70 -6.91
C ILE A 67 24.45 18.35 -5.70
N GLU A 68 25.35 17.64 -5.00
CA GLU A 68 26.08 18.16 -3.83
C GLU A 68 26.99 19.35 -4.15
N ARG A 69 27.40 19.48 -5.42
CA ARG A 69 28.19 20.63 -5.90
C ARG A 69 27.32 21.71 -6.53
N GLU A 70 25.99 21.60 -6.39
CA GLU A 70 25.00 22.52 -6.96
C GLU A 70 25.18 22.70 -8.48
N ALA A 71 25.70 21.67 -9.16
CA ALA A 71 25.96 21.71 -10.59
C ALA A 71 24.71 21.35 -11.41
N ILE A 72 23.76 20.64 -10.80
CA ILE A 72 22.46 20.28 -11.35
C ILE A 72 21.51 19.94 -10.20
N THR A 73 20.23 20.28 -10.31
CA THR A 73 19.21 19.83 -9.33
C THR A 73 18.68 18.45 -9.66
N GLU A 74 17.93 17.82 -8.74
CA GLU A 74 17.25 16.54 -9.01
C GLU A 74 16.25 16.67 -10.17
N ALA A 75 15.47 17.75 -10.18
CA ALA A 75 14.49 18.03 -11.23
C ALA A 75 15.18 18.30 -12.57
N GLU A 76 16.28 19.06 -12.60
CA GLU A 76 17.07 19.30 -13.82
C GLU A 76 17.64 18.01 -14.37
N HIS A 77 18.22 17.18 -13.51
CA HIS A 77 18.77 15.91 -13.95
C HIS A 77 17.66 15.02 -14.53
N PHE A 78 16.52 14.92 -13.85
CA PHE A 78 15.42 14.09 -14.31
C PHE A 78 14.88 14.55 -15.67
N ILE A 79 14.62 15.85 -15.84
CA ILE A 79 14.08 16.40 -17.07
C ILE A 79 15.07 16.27 -18.24
N LEU A 80 16.37 16.52 -18.01
CA LEU A 80 17.35 16.52 -19.10
C LEU A 80 17.87 15.11 -19.45
N PHE A 81 17.92 14.20 -18.47
CA PHE A 81 18.57 12.90 -18.61
C PHE A 81 17.71 11.76 -18.06
N GLY A 82 17.27 11.87 -16.81
CA GLY A 82 16.65 10.76 -16.08
C GLY A 82 15.45 10.12 -16.75
N GLN A 83 14.54 10.92 -17.32
CA GLN A 83 13.36 10.41 -18.02
C GLN A 83 13.73 9.59 -19.28
N PHE A 84 14.87 9.88 -19.91
CA PHE A 84 15.39 9.14 -21.07
C PHE A 84 16.23 7.93 -20.66
N GLU A 85 16.87 8.00 -19.50
CA GLU A 85 17.65 6.93 -18.88
C GLU A 85 16.78 5.89 -18.15
N GLN A 86 15.44 5.95 -18.32
CA GLN A 86 14.47 5.05 -17.71
C GLN A 86 14.55 5.03 -16.18
N ARG A 87 14.87 6.18 -15.57
CA ARG A 87 14.95 6.32 -14.12
C ARG A 87 13.57 6.51 -13.51
N ASN A 88 13.35 5.88 -12.37
CA ASN A 88 12.13 5.95 -11.59
C ASN A 88 12.09 7.30 -10.83
N PRO A 89 11.05 8.12 -11.01
CA PRO A 89 10.94 9.43 -10.36
C PRO A 89 10.40 9.37 -8.93
N ASN A 90 9.81 8.24 -8.53
CA ASN A 90 9.30 7.99 -7.19
C ASN A 90 9.32 6.46 -6.90
N PRO A 91 9.11 6.00 -5.66
CA PRO A 91 9.14 4.57 -5.31
C PRO A 91 8.04 3.71 -5.93
N LEU A 92 6.94 4.32 -6.40
CA LEU A 92 5.73 3.64 -6.87
C LEU A 92 5.57 3.64 -8.39
N PHE A 93 6.49 4.26 -9.13
CA PHE A 93 6.60 4.16 -10.57
C PHE A 93 7.81 3.32 -10.95
N ASP A 94 7.58 2.22 -11.64
CA ASP A 94 8.63 1.34 -12.16
C ASP A 94 8.62 1.41 -13.68
N THR A 95 9.64 2.06 -14.25
CA THR A 95 9.75 2.26 -15.69
C THR A 95 9.85 0.95 -16.45
N ALA A 96 10.58 -0.03 -15.93
CA ALA A 96 10.77 -1.33 -16.59
C ALA A 96 9.46 -2.12 -16.61
N TYR A 97 8.78 -2.19 -15.46
CA TYR A 97 7.44 -2.77 -15.36
C TYR A 97 6.45 -2.09 -16.31
N TYR A 98 6.43 -0.76 -16.33
CA TYR A 98 5.47 0.01 -17.11
C TYR A 98 5.65 -0.22 -18.62
N LEU A 99 6.90 -0.28 -19.09
CA LEU A 99 7.20 -0.61 -20.48
C LEU A 99 6.85 -2.06 -20.84
N GLU A 100 7.09 -3.01 -19.94
CA GLU A 100 6.71 -4.41 -20.13
C GLU A 100 5.18 -4.58 -20.19
N GLN A 101 4.44 -3.91 -19.32
CA GLN A 101 2.98 -4.01 -19.26
C GLN A 101 2.26 -3.28 -20.39
N TYR A 102 2.86 -2.21 -20.92
CA TYR A 102 2.23 -1.37 -21.93
C TYR A 102 3.05 -1.31 -23.22
N PRO A 103 2.93 -2.33 -24.11
CA PRO A 103 3.68 -2.39 -25.36
C PRO A 103 3.47 -1.20 -26.31
N ASP A 104 2.34 -0.50 -26.20
CA ASP A 104 2.06 0.74 -26.92
C ASP A 104 2.97 1.89 -26.46
N VAL A 105 3.23 1.98 -25.15
CA VAL A 105 4.16 2.95 -24.57
C VAL A 105 5.59 2.61 -24.94
N GLU A 106 5.98 1.33 -24.88
CA GLU A 106 7.29 0.87 -25.34
C GLU A 106 7.53 1.23 -26.82
N THR A 107 6.54 1.00 -27.68
CA THR A 107 6.63 1.37 -29.10
C THR A 107 6.82 2.87 -29.28
N ALA A 108 6.09 3.70 -28.54
CA ALA A 108 6.21 5.16 -28.60
C ALA A 108 7.57 5.66 -28.06
N PHE A 109 8.08 5.02 -27.00
CA PHE A 109 9.39 5.31 -26.42
C PHE A 109 10.53 4.98 -27.38
N GLN A 110 10.51 3.79 -28.00
CA GLN A 110 11.50 3.40 -29.02
C GLN A 110 11.45 4.29 -30.28
N ALA A 111 10.29 4.89 -30.57
CA ALA A 111 10.12 5.87 -31.63
C ALA A 111 10.48 7.32 -31.22
N GLU A 112 11.03 7.51 -30.00
CA GLU A 112 11.42 8.81 -29.43
C GLU A 112 10.26 9.82 -29.37
N GLN A 113 9.02 9.34 -29.22
CA GLN A 113 7.82 10.21 -29.21
C GLN A 113 7.48 10.73 -27.81
N LEU A 114 7.68 9.89 -26.79
CA LEU A 114 7.46 10.21 -25.39
C LEU A 114 8.34 9.33 -24.49
N THR A 115 8.57 9.75 -23.25
CA THR A 115 9.17 8.89 -22.23
C THR A 115 8.10 8.11 -21.46
N PRO A 116 8.41 6.96 -20.83
CA PRO A 116 7.42 6.16 -20.12
C PRO A 116 6.75 6.94 -18.98
N PHE A 117 7.55 7.71 -18.24
CA PHE A 117 7.02 8.57 -17.20
C PHE A 117 6.22 9.74 -17.78
N GLU A 118 6.62 10.35 -18.89
CA GLU A 118 5.79 11.37 -19.57
C GLU A 118 4.42 10.81 -19.95
N HIS A 119 4.37 9.60 -20.51
CA HIS A 119 3.10 8.96 -20.82
C HIS A 119 2.26 8.79 -19.56
N PHE A 120 2.82 8.24 -18.50
CA PHE A 120 2.07 8.02 -17.27
C PHE A 120 1.57 9.33 -16.65
N PHE A 121 2.44 10.35 -16.59
CA PHE A 121 2.15 11.67 -16.06
C PHE A 121 0.99 12.34 -16.81
N ARG A 122 0.97 12.28 -18.15
CA ARG A 122 -0.05 12.96 -18.96
C ARG A 122 -1.31 12.14 -19.25
N PHE A 123 -1.19 10.82 -19.29
CA PHE A 123 -2.24 9.93 -19.79
C PHE A 123 -2.45 8.73 -18.87
N GLY A 124 -1.40 7.95 -18.59
CA GLY A 124 -1.52 6.65 -17.94
C GLY A 124 -2.28 6.68 -16.61
N GLN A 125 -1.99 7.65 -15.74
CA GLN A 125 -2.68 7.77 -14.46
C GLN A 125 -4.19 8.08 -14.60
N PHE A 126 -4.60 8.73 -15.70
CA PHE A 126 -5.99 9.06 -16.00
C PHE A 126 -6.70 7.95 -16.79
N GLU A 127 -5.93 7.07 -17.43
CA GLU A 127 -6.41 5.86 -18.10
C GLU A 127 -6.58 4.68 -17.12
N GLY A 128 -6.22 4.85 -15.84
CA GLY A 128 -6.23 3.77 -14.84
C GLY A 128 -5.13 2.74 -15.06
N ARG A 129 -4.00 3.12 -15.68
CA ARG A 129 -2.84 2.23 -15.86
C ARG A 129 -2.07 2.09 -14.55
N ASN A 130 -1.55 0.89 -14.32
CA ASN A 130 -0.77 0.52 -13.14
C ASN A 130 0.70 0.91 -13.36
N PRO A 131 1.29 1.81 -12.54
CA PRO A 131 2.67 2.28 -12.73
C PRO A 131 3.74 1.32 -12.19
N SER A 132 3.36 0.35 -11.36
CA SER A 132 4.25 -0.65 -10.77
C SER A 132 3.44 -1.82 -10.23
N LEU A 133 4.12 -2.86 -9.73
CA LEU A 133 3.52 -3.96 -8.97
C LEU A 133 2.93 -3.53 -7.61
N PHE A 134 3.13 -2.28 -7.19
CA PHE A 134 2.69 -1.78 -5.88
C PHE A 134 1.46 -0.88 -5.95
N PHE A 135 0.86 -0.74 -7.14
CA PHE A 135 -0.41 -0.05 -7.30
C PHE A 135 -1.28 -0.67 -8.40
N ASP A 136 -2.50 -1.04 -8.03
CA ASP A 136 -3.57 -1.47 -8.91
C ASP A 136 -4.73 -0.46 -8.83
N ALA A 137 -4.96 0.25 -9.93
CA ALA A 137 -5.97 1.29 -10.01
C ALA A 137 -7.40 0.77 -9.77
N LEU A 138 -7.73 -0.43 -10.28
CA LEU A 138 -9.06 -1.01 -10.12
C LEU A 138 -9.29 -1.40 -8.67
N PHE A 139 -8.34 -2.13 -8.09
CA PHE A 139 -8.38 -2.50 -6.68
C PHE A 139 -8.48 -1.25 -5.78
N TYR A 140 -7.63 -0.24 -6.04
CA TYR A 140 -7.61 0.97 -5.22
C TYR A 140 -8.94 1.71 -5.27
N GLN A 141 -9.56 1.81 -6.44
CA GLN A 141 -10.88 2.42 -6.61
C GLN A 141 -11.98 1.63 -5.89
N GLU A 142 -12.00 0.29 -6.04
CA GLU A 142 -13.01 -0.56 -5.39
C GLU A 142 -12.94 -0.48 -3.87
N ARG A 143 -11.73 -0.46 -3.32
CA ARG A 143 -11.48 -0.38 -1.87
C ARG A 143 -11.72 1.03 -1.31
N ASN A 144 -11.60 2.07 -2.15
CA ASN A 144 -11.66 3.47 -1.72
C ASN A 144 -12.60 4.28 -2.63
N PRO A 145 -13.92 3.99 -2.62
CA PRO A 145 -14.88 4.62 -3.52
C PRO A 145 -14.99 6.14 -3.32
N GLU A 146 -14.64 6.67 -2.15
CA GLU A 146 -14.65 8.11 -1.87
C GLU A 146 -13.59 8.90 -2.65
N VAL A 147 -12.58 8.21 -3.20
CA VAL A 147 -11.56 8.84 -4.05
C VAL A 147 -12.19 9.43 -5.31
N ILE A 148 -13.26 8.82 -5.82
CA ILE A 148 -13.99 9.36 -6.97
C ILE A 148 -14.54 10.75 -6.68
N THR A 149 -15.12 10.96 -5.50
CA THR A 149 -15.59 12.29 -5.08
C THR A 149 -14.43 13.28 -4.94
N ALA A 150 -13.28 12.84 -4.41
CA ALA A 150 -12.10 13.71 -4.32
C ALA A 150 -11.57 14.14 -5.70
N ILE A 151 -11.68 13.27 -6.71
CA ILE A 151 -11.35 13.60 -8.11
C ILE A 151 -12.39 14.56 -8.69
N GLU A 152 -13.68 14.30 -8.50
CA GLU A 152 -14.78 15.16 -8.99
C GLU A 152 -14.74 16.57 -8.38
N ASP A 153 -14.34 16.68 -7.11
CA ASP A 153 -14.18 17.95 -6.39
C ASP A 153 -12.84 18.65 -6.70
N GLY A 154 -11.96 18.04 -7.50
CA GLY A 154 -10.66 18.59 -7.88
C GLY A 154 -9.62 18.64 -6.75
N VAL A 155 -9.78 17.83 -5.70
CA VAL A 155 -8.82 17.72 -4.59
C VAL A 155 -7.55 17.01 -5.05
N VAL A 156 -7.70 16.06 -5.97
CA VAL A 156 -6.66 15.22 -6.59
C VAL A 156 -7.05 14.99 -8.04
N ASN A 157 -6.07 14.74 -8.91
CA ASN A 157 -6.35 14.55 -10.34
C ASN A 157 -6.53 13.08 -10.73
N SER A 158 -6.02 12.13 -9.94
CA SER A 158 -6.09 10.70 -10.25
C SER A 158 -6.13 9.80 -9.00
N LEU A 159 -6.48 8.53 -9.20
CA LEU A 159 -6.43 7.50 -8.17
C LEU A 159 -5.00 7.35 -7.60
N PHE A 160 -4.01 7.38 -8.49
CA PHE A 160 -2.60 7.23 -8.11
C PHE A 160 -2.10 8.43 -7.31
N GLU A 161 -2.48 9.65 -7.71
CA GLU A 161 -2.15 10.86 -6.96
C GLU A 161 -2.76 10.83 -5.56
N HIS A 162 -4.04 10.43 -5.45
CA HIS A 162 -4.69 10.25 -4.15
C HIS A 162 -3.95 9.25 -3.28
N PHE A 163 -3.52 8.12 -3.86
CA PHE A 163 -2.77 7.10 -3.14
C PHE A 163 -1.45 7.64 -2.59
N ILE A 164 -0.67 8.35 -3.40
CA ILE A 164 0.59 8.94 -2.97
C ILE A 164 0.38 10.01 -1.88
N ARG A 165 -0.53 10.96 -2.11
CA ARG A 165 -0.72 12.12 -1.21
C ARG A 165 -1.35 11.74 0.12
N PHE A 166 -2.33 10.84 0.08
CA PHE A 166 -3.18 10.52 1.23
C PHE A 166 -3.20 9.04 1.58
N GLY A 167 -3.25 8.15 0.58
CA GLY A 167 -3.40 6.72 0.79
C GLY A 167 -2.30 6.12 1.67
N LEU A 168 -1.05 6.28 1.27
CA LEU A 168 0.11 5.77 2.02
C LEU A 168 0.12 6.25 3.47
N LYS A 169 -0.12 7.54 3.71
CA LYS A 169 -0.14 8.15 5.05
C LYS A 169 -1.29 7.63 5.92
N ARG A 170 -2.36 7.14 5.31
CA ARG A 170 -3.54 6.58 5.98
C ARG A 170 -3.52 5.06 6.05
N GLY A 171 -2.41 4.40 5.69
CA GLY A 171 -2.30 2.95 5.69
C GLY A 171 -3.16 2.26 4.63
N LYS A 172 -3.61 2.98 3.60
CA LYS A 172 -4.38 2.37 2.51
C LYS A 172 -3.49 1.46 1.68
N LEU A 173 -4.07 0.38 1.20
CA LEU A 173 -3.40 -0.58 0.32
C LEU A 173 -3.41 -0.09 -1.12
N GLY A 174 -2.30 -0.22 -1.82
CA GLY A 174 -2.20 0.08 -3.26
C GLY A 174 -2.57 -1.10 -4.15
N VAL A 175 -2.43 -2.33 -3.65
CA VAL A 175 -2.70 -3.59 -4.34
C VAL A 175 -3.43 -4.55 -3.41
N SER A 176 -4.09 -5.56 -4.00
CA SER A 176 -4.67 -6.65 -3.23
C SER A 176 -3.60 -7.31 -2.37
N PRO A 177 -3.85 -7.53 -1.07
CA PRO A 177 -2.98 -8.34 -0.24
C PRO A 177 -2.97 -9.80 -0.74
N GLU A 178 -1.93 -10.53 -0.37
CA GLU A 178 -1.90 -11.99 -0.57
C GLU A 178 -3.05 -12.64 0.23
N PRO A 179 -3.70 -13.71 -0.29
CA PRO A 179 -4.86 -14.32 0.35
C PRO A 179 -4.63 -14.73 1.81
N GLU A 180 -3.42 -15.17 2.17
CA GLU A 180 -3.08 -15.54 3.55
C GLU A 180 -3.10 -14.37 4.55
N ASN A 181 -3.08 -13.13 4.06
CA ASN A 181 -3.05 -11.92 4.86
C ASN A 181 -4.27 -11.02 4.61
N ASP A 182 -5.13 -11.35 3.65
CA ASP A 182 -6.33 -10.58 3.34
C ASP A 182 -7.42 -10.78 4.39
N LEU A 183 -7.77 -9.72 5.11
CA LEU A 183 -8.89 -9.75 6.06
C LEU A 183 -10.22 -9.35 5.42
N SER A 184 -10.20 -8.97 4.14
CA SER A 184 -11.40 -8.70 3.38
C SER A 184 -12.16 -10.02 3.13
N GLY A 185 -13.43 -10.07 3.55
CA GLY A 185 -14.27 -11.25 3.30
C GLY A 185 -14.07 -12.46 4.23
N VAL A 186 -13.33 -12.33 5.33
CA VAL A 186 -13.11 -13.41 6.30
C VAL A 186 -14.40 -13.93 6.97
N PHE A 187 -14.36 -15.17 7.45
CA PHE A 187 -15.50 -15.81 8.11
C PHE A 187 -15.87 -15.08 9.41
N GLN A 188 -17.08 -14.52 9.47
CA GLN A 188 -17.54 -13.79 10.64
C GLN A 188 -18.09 -14.74 11.71
N LEU A 189 -17.42 -14.79 12.86
CA LEU A 189 -17.93 -15.44 14.07
C LEU A 189 -18.65 -14.45 15.01
N ASP A 190 -18.60 -13.14 14.72
CA ASP A 190 -19.17 -12.07 15.52
C ASP A 190 -18.70 -12.11 16.99
N THR A 191 -19.59 -11.84 17.94
CA THR A 191 -19.29 -11.89 19.37
C THR A 191 -19.21 -13.33 19.85
N LEU A 192 -18.11 -13.70 20.48
CA LEU A 192 -17.86 -15.06 20.92
C LEU A 192 -17.89 -15.16 22.45
N LEU A 193 -18.91 -15.81 23.00
CA LEU A 193 -19.05 -16.16 24.41
C LEU A 193 -19.55 -17.60 24.53
N GLY A 194 -18.95 -18.38 25.42
CA GLY A 194 -19.19 -19.82 25.53
C GLY A 194 -18.47 -20.62 24.44
N SER A 195 -19.00 -21.81 24.14
CA SER A 195 -18.40 -22.77 23.22
C SER A 195 -18.96 -22.63 21.80
N ARG A 196 -18.08 -22.64 20.78
CA ARG A 196 -18.45 -22.71 19.36
C ARG A 196 -17.50 -23.64 18.62
N THR A 197 -18.01 -24.37 17.64
CA THR A 197 -17.20 -25.16 16.71
C THR A 197 -17.61 -24.85 15.29
N VAL A 198 -16.63 -24.67 14.42
CA VAL A 198 -16.79 -24.64 12.96
C VAL A 198 -16.06 -25.82 12.35
N ILE A 199 -16.58 -26.30 11.23
CA ILE A 199 -16.02 -27.42 10.48
C ILE A 199 -15.74 -26.87 9.08
N GLU A 200 -14.49 -26.94 8.66
CA GLU A 200 -14.07 -26.55 7.31
C GLU A 200 -12.85 -27.37 6.88
N SER A 201 -12.15 -26.94 5.82
CA SER A 201 -11.03 -27.63 5.21
C SER A 201 -10.00 -26.64 4.65
N VAL A 202 -8.72 -27.00 4.77
CA VAL A 202 -7.64 -26.30 4.04
C VAL A 202 -7.04 -27.22 2.99
N SER A 203 -6.72 -26.66 1.83
CA SER A 203 -6.22 -27.38 0.65
C SER A 203 -5.22 -26.55 -0.14
N THR A 204 -4.61 -27.12 -1.18
CA THR A 204 -3.68 -26.35 -2.03
C THR A 204 -4.37 -25.25 -2.84
N GLU A 205 -5.68 -25.38 -3.07
CA GLU A 205 -6.50 -24.38 -3.75
C GLU A 205 -7.06 -23.32 -2.79
N ASN A 206 -7.29 -23.69 -1.52
CA ASN A 206 -7.68 -22.80 -0.43
C ASN A 206 -6.78 -23.05 0.79
N PRO A 207 -5.55 -22.50 0.80
CA PRO A 207 -4.55 -22.86 1.79
C PRO A 207 -4.79 -22.22 3.15
N VAL A 208 -5.67 -21.23 3.25
CA VAL A 208 -5.88 -20.45 4.46
C VAL A 208 -7.35 -20.15 4.68
N ASP A 209 -7.82 -20.41 5.89
CA ASP A 209 -9.10 -19.91 6.38
C ASP A 209 -8.87 -18.92 7.53
N ILE A 210 -9.50 -17.75 7.44
CA ILE A 210 -9.42 -16.72 8.48
C ILE A 210 -10.80 -16.47 9.07
N TYR A 211 -10.86 -16.44 10.40
CA TYR A 211 -12.07 -16.26 11.18
C TYR A 211 -11.96 -15.01 12.05
N ARG A 212 -12.92 -14.10 11.92
CA ARG A 212 -13.01 -12.90 12.76
C ARG A 212 -13.95 -13.14 13.94
N PHE A 213 -13.49 -12.82 15.15
CA PHE A 213 -14.33 -12.85 16.35
C PHE A 213 -14.07 -11.63 17.25
N VAL A 214 -15.03 -11.35 18.12
CA VAL A 214 -14.99 -10.21 19.05
C VAL A 214 -15.13 -10.72 20.48
N ILE A 215 -14.21 -10.29 21.35
CA ILE A 215 -14.33 -10.43 22.80
C ILE A 215 -14.99 -9.17 23.34
N PRO A 216 -16.25 -9.24 23.82
CA PRO A 216 -17.01 -8.05 24.17
C PRO A 216 -16.71 -7.61 25.62
N ASN A 217 -16.63 -6.29 25.83
CA ASN A 217 -16.79 -5.58 27.11
C ASN A 217 -15.76 -5.84 28.23
N GLU A 218 -15.24 -7.05 28.41
CA GLU A 218 -14.39 -7.46 29.54
C GLU A 218 -13.32 -8.48 29.10
N THR A 219 -12.28 -8.66 29.91
CA THR A 219 -11.25 -9.68 29.69
C THR A 219 -11.86 -11.08 29.83
N SER A 220 -11.49 -12.00 28.95
CA SER A 220 -11.98 -13.38 28.94
C SER A 220 -10.84 -14.39 28.95
N GLN A 221 -11.06 -15.55 29.56
CA GLN A 221 -10.27 -16.74 29.29
C GLN A 221 -10.71 -17.31 27.95
N VAL A 222 -9.75 -17.64 27.08
CA VAL A 222 -10.01 -18.12 25.72
C VAL A 222 -9.20 -19.38 25.44
N SER A 223 -9.87 -20.42 24.96
CA SER A 223 -9.22 -21.62 24.42
C SER A 223 -9.65 -21.81 22.97
N ILE A 224 -8.69 -21.95 22.08
CA ILE A 224 -8.89 -22.18 20.64
C ILE A 224 -8.19 -23.48 20.30
N ARG A 225 -8.90 -24.40 19.65
CA ARG A 225 -8.36 -25.73 19.35
C ARG A 225 -8.75 -26.19 17.96
N LEU A 226 -7.75 -26.60 17.19
CA LEU A 226 -7.86 -27.25 15.89
C LEU A 226 -7.73 -28.77 16.08
N SER A 227 -8.64 -29.55 15.52
CA SER A 227 -8.70 -31.00 15.76
C SER A 227 -9.29 -31.76 14.57
N GLU A 228 -9.27 -33.10 14.65
CA GLU A 228 -9.72 -34.02 13.58
C GLU A 228 -8.90 -33.89 12.27
N LEU A 229 -7.65 -33.45 12.37
CA LEU A 229 -6.76 -33.31 11.23
C LEU A 229 -6.39 -34.65 10.60
N THR A 230 -6.39 -34.71 9.27
CA THR A 230 -5.88 -35.81 8.44
C THR A 230 -4.57 -35.48 7.74
N ALA A 231 -4.16 -34.21 7.75
CA ALA A 231 -2.89 -33.70 7.26
C ALA A 231 -2.42 -32.52 8.13
N ASP A 232 -1.24 -31.96 7.85
CA ASP A 232 -0.62 -30.93 8.71
C ASP A 232 -1.21 -29.54 8.44
N ALA A 233 -1.67 -28.89 9.50
CA ALA A 233 -2.23 -27.55 9.48
C ALA A 233 -1.90 -26.78 10.77
N ASP A 234 -1.53 -25.52 10.61
CA ASP A 234 -1.09 -24.63 11.67
C ASP A 234 -2.23 -23.72 12.16
N LEU A 235 -2.15 -23.28 13.41
CA LEU A 235 -3.12 -22.38 14.03
C LEU A 235 -2.45 -21.10 14.54
N GLU A 236 -2.99 -19.95 14.15
CA GLU A 236 -2.52 -18.64 14.57
C GLU A 236 -3.67 -17.78 15.09
N ILE A 237 -3.40 -16.91 16.05
CA ILE A 237 -4.30 -15.82 16.45
C ILE A 237 -3.61 -14.48 16.21
N LEU A 238 -4.37 -13.56 15.62
CA LEU A 238 -3.89 -12.32 15.03
C LEU A 238 -4.76 -11.15 15.47
N GLN A 239 -4.23 -9.93 15.33
CA GLN A 239 -4.98 -8.70 15.55
C GLN A 239 -4.56 -7.63 14.53
N ASP A 240 -5.50 -7.16 13.71
CA ASP A 240 -5.31 -5.99 12.84
C ASP A 240 -5.22 -4.72 13.70
N LEU A 241 -3.99 -4.26 13.94
CA LEU A 241 -3.65 -3.14 14.82
C LEU A 241 -3.84 -1.80 14.12
N ASN A 242 -3.63 -1.75 12.81
CA ASN A 242 -3.68 -0.53 12.02
C ASN A 242 -5.02 -0.32 11.30
N ALA A 243 -5.91 -1.32 11.36
CA ALA A 243 -7.24 -1.36 10.76
C ALA A 243 -7.25 -1.20 9.24
N ASN A 244 -6.22 -1.70 8.54
CA ASN A 244 -6.14 -1.67 7.08
C ASN A 244 -6.71 -2.93 6.41
N GLU A 245 -7.18 -3.91 7.20
CA GLU A 245 -7.66 -5.23 6.76
C GLU A 245 -6.57 -6.11 6.11
N VAL A 246 -5.31 -5.96 6.52
CA VAL A 246 -4.19 -6.83 6.11
C VAL A 246 -3.41 -7.26 7.32
N ILE A 247 -3.08 -8.55 7.40
CA ILE A 247 -2.20 -9.05 8.44
C ILE A 247 -0.75 -8.73 8.11
N GLU A 248 -0.10 -8.00 9.01
CA GLU A 248 1.35 -7.81 8.98
C GLU A 248 2.10 -8.75 9.93
N PHE A 249 3.42 -8.83 9.74
CA PHE A 249 4.28 -9.75 10.49
C PHE A 249 4.22 -9.53 12.02
N ASP A 250 4.07 -8.28 12.46
CA ASP A 250 3.99 -7.91 13.88
C ASP A 250 2.58 -8.00 14.47
N GLU A 251 1.59 -8.39 13.67
CA GLU A 251 0.19 -8.56 14.08
C GLU A 251 -0.16 -9.99 14.51
N THR A 252 0.81 -10.91 14.41
CA THR A 252 0.66 -12.27 14.91
C THR A 252 0.85 -12.32 16.42
N PHE A 253 -0.21 -12.63 17.15
CA PHE A 253 -0.23 -12.64 18.60
C PHE A 253 0.30 -13.96 19.19
N ALA A 254 -0.12 -15.10 18.65
CA ALA A 254 0.41 -16.40 19.03
C ALA A 254 0.19 -17.45 17.93
N THR A 255 0.95 -18.54 18.00
CA THR A 255 0.99 -19.59 16.97
C THR A 255 1.18 -20.96 17.61
N SER A 256 0.54 -21.97 17.04
CA SER A 256 0.71 -23.39 17.34
C SER A 256 0.97 -24.13 16.02
N LYS A 257 2.03 -24.95 15.99
CA LYS A 257 2.56 -25.63 14.79
C LYS A 257 3.04 -27.05 15.11
N ASN A 258 2.18 -27.88 15.71
CA ASN A 258 2.56 -29.27 15.94
C ASN A 258 2.59 -30.02 14.62
N LEU A 259 3.51 -30.98 14.52
CA LEU A 259 3.73 -31.68 13.26
C LEU A 259 2.64 -32.72 12.96
N GLY A 260 2.29 -32.83 11.68
CA GLY A 260 1.39 -33.85 11.15
C GLY A 260 -0.05 -33.67 11.65
N ILE A 261 -0.68 -34.76 12.10
CA ILE A 261 -2.10 -34.76 12.49
C ILE A 261 -2.36 -34.40 13.96
N ALA A 262 -1.36 -33.85 14.66
CA ALA A 262 -1.51 -33.45 16.04
C ALA A 262 -2.50 -32.27 16.13
N SER A 263 -3.29 -32.21 17.21
CA SER A 263 -4.17 -31.06 17.41
C SER A 263 -3.38 -29.79 17.75
N GLU A 264 -3.77 -28.66 17.18
CA GLU A 264 -3.27 -27.34 17.59
C GLU A 264 -4.11 -26.75 18.72
N SER A 265 -3.47 -25.99 19.60
CA SER A 265 -4.19 -25.29 20.66
C SER A 265 -3.51 -24.01 21.11
N LEU A 266 -4.31 -22.95 21.26
CA LEU A 266 -3.90 -21.68 21.85
C LEU A 266 -4.80 -21.40 23.05
N ILE A 267 -4.20 -21.18 24.23
CA ILE A 267 -4.92 -20.95 25.48
C ILE A 267 -4.43 -19.65 26.09
N PHE A 268 -5.37 -18.75 26.37
CA PHE A 268 -5.16 -17.45 26.97
C PHE A 268 -5.92 -17.39 28.29
N ASP A 269 -5.19 -17.23 29.39
CA ASP A 269 -5.82 -17.00 30.70
C ASP A 269 -6.52 -15.64 30.76
N GLU A 270 -5.97 -14.64 30.06
CA GLU A 270 -6.50 -13.29 29.96
C GLU A 270 -6.33 -12.75 28.53
N LEU A 271 -7.43 -12.64 27.78
CA LEU A 271 -7.49 -11.94 26.50
C LEU A 271 -8.46 -10.76 26.63
N THR A 272 -7.98 -9.55 26.40
CA THR A 272 -8.73 -8.31 26.62
C THR A 272 -9.85 -8.13 25.60
N THR A 273 -10.75 -7.17 25.83
CA THR A 273 -11.74 -6.81 24.81
C THR A 273 -11.06 -6.32 23.53
N GLY A 274 -11.56 -6.78 22.37
CA GLY A 274 -10.97 -6.49 21.08
C GLY A 274 -11.58 -7.31 19.96
N THR A 275 -11.20 -6.95 18.73
CA THR A 275 -11.41 -7.79 17.54
C THR A 275 -10.16 -8.62 17.34
N TYR A 276 -10.36 -9.92 17.16
CA TYR A 276 -9.29 -10.88 16.94
C TYR A 276 -9.60 -11.71 15.70
N PHE A 277 -8.55 -12.26 15.11
CA PHE A 277 -8.64 -13.17 13.99
C PHE A 277 -7.97 -14.48 14.34
N VAL A 278 -8.52 -15.60 13.88
CA VAL A 278 -7.85 -16.90 13.89
C VAL A 278 -7.57 -17.28 12.46
N ARG A 279 -6.33 -17.65 12.19
CA ARG A 279 -5.91 -18.18 10.90
C ARG A 279 -5.60 -19.67 11.04
N VAL A 280 -6.20 -20.48 10.18
CA VAL A 280 -5.84 -21.89 9.98
C VAL A 280 -5.13 -21.96 8.64
N SER A 281 -3.89 -22.45 8.64
CA SER A 281 -3.04 -22.50 7.45
C SER A 281 -2.68 -23.94 7.12
N GLN A 282 -2.86 -24.34 5.86
CA GLN A 282 -2.31 -25.58 5.35
C GLN A 282 -0.79 -25.57 5.48
N PHE A 283 -0.22 -26.62 6.08
CA PHE A 283 1.23 -26.82 6.10
C PHE A 283 1.66 -27.95 5.16
N GLU A 284 1.05 -29.13 5.28
CA GLU A 284 1.33 -30.28 4.41
C GLU A 284 0.08 -31.13 4.18
N GLY A 285 -0.34 -31.25 2.91
CA GLY A 285 -1.49 -32.06 2.52
C GLY A 285 -2.84 -31.40 2.81
N GLU A 286 -3.92 -31.97 2.32
CA GLU A 286 -5.27 -31.43 2.49
C GLU A 286 -5.92 -32.03 3.73
N THR A 287 -6.65 -31.21 4.49
CA THR A 287 -7.30 -31.69 5.71
C THR A 287 -8.60 -30.96 5.97
N ASP A 288 -9.62 -31.74 6.31
CA ASP A 288 -10.77 -31.23 7.05
C ASP A 288 -10.33 -30.94 8.49
N TYR A 289 -11.04 -30.05 9.19
CA TYR A 289 -10.76 -29.75 10.57
C TYR A 289 -12.01 -29.35 11.36
N ASN A 290 -11.94 -29.55 12.68
CA ASN A 290 -12.83 -28.94 13.65
C ASN A 290 -12.07 -27.83 14.39
N LEU A 291 -12.48 -26.58 14.17
CA LEU A 291 -11.96 -25.42 14.90
C LEU A 291 -12.95 -25.05 16.00
N SER A 292 -12.53 -25.25 17.24
CA SER A 292 -13.33 -25.03 18.44
C SER A 292 -12.81 -23.85 19.26
N PHE A 293 -13.74 -23.10 19.83
CA PHE A 293 -13.50 -21.96 20.67
C PHE A 293 -14.28 -22.14 21.97
N ASP A 294 -13.64 -21.84 23.09
CA ASP A 294 -14.26 -21.74 24.41
C ASP A 294 -13.87 -20.40 25.03
N VAL A 295 -14.84 -19.49 25.16
CA VAL A 295 -14.62 -18.13 25.68
C VAL A 295 -15.42 -17.92 26.95
N THR A 296 -14.74 -17.65 28.07
CA THR A 296 -15.36 -17.43 29.38
C THR A 296 -14.95 -16.08 29.95
N PRO A 297 -15.88 -15.14 30.17
CA PRO A 297 -15.58 -13.86 30.81
C PRO A 297 -14.95 -14.04 32.20
N ILE A 298 -13.96 -13.21 32.50
CA ILE A 298 -13.34 -13.12 33.83
C ILE A 298 -14.05 -12.00 34.58
N VAL A 299 -14.77 -12.38 35.64
CA VAL A 299 -15.54 -11.45 36.49
C VAL A 299 -14.68 -10.89 37.61
#